data_AF-A0A959NC30-F1
#
_entry.id   AF-A0A959NC30-F1
#
_cell.length_a   1.000
_cell.length_b   1.000
_cell.length_c   1.000
_cell.angle_alpha   90.00
_cell.angle_beta   90.00
_cell.angle_gamma   90.00
#
_symmetry.space_group_name_H-M   'P 1'
#
loop_
_entity.id
_entity.type
_entity.pdbx_description
1 polymer ?
#
loop_
_entity_poly.entity_id
_entity_poly.type
_entity_poly.pdbx_seq_one_letter_code
_entity_poly.pdbx_strand_id
1 'polypeptide(L)'
;KNSLGIGFVGYYKKNVKSYYTMVQDFVVSIGLPANEWWPDYLKELVNNELYTLPNDYFITRAIAEWNINTAADTLKEFTSIDLGKYQDLSAKTFTVNFNYTDLDATQNLKFKMTGPDNNKDLSLILFGIKNNKLEFIEKTQSAEYELENPKSYLTNGTTGFLVVPVNSNITQADYLGLSEIDLEIRITPKIELPTCTFDITQYNQCSVGLAVNAKVRTDYENGDTKNEDRYFFQGSGNIDGSFVGNQFIGFIETDFGYDTLKVSLSQNLKFVESVSWTKYEENTEWRIFFLKGIEASAIPINCDFPNKFEITGDEACSYIDEIYYSYWTDLYIETISDWTCSETSNITITFSKK
;
A
#
# COMPACT_ATOMS: atom_id res chain seq x y z
N LYS A 1 7.99 30.47 -24.15
CA LYS A 1 7.02 31.59 -24.09
C LYS A 1 5.93 31.34 -25.14
N ASN A 2 4.71 31.09 -24.63
CA ASN A 2 3.39 31.21 -25.27
C ASN A 2 3.08 30.34 -26.50
N SER A 3 2.25 29.29 -26.31
CA SER A 3 0.97 29.13 -27.05
C SER A 3 0.11 27.89 -26.71
N LEU A 4 0.29 27.16 -25.60
CA LEU A 4 -0.67 26.10 -25.23
C LEU A 4 -1.89 26.62 -24.42
N GLY A 5 -1.79 27.79 -23.79
CA GLY A 5 -2.86 28.36 -22.97
C GLY A 5 -4.04 28.99 -23.72
N ILE A 6 -4.06 28.98 -25.06
CA ILE A 6 -5.15 29.54 -25.89
C ILE A 6 -5.93 28.42 -26.62
N GLY A 7 -5.41 27.19 -26.65
CA GLY A 7 -6.05 26.05 -27.33
C GLY A 7 -7.19 25.40 -26.54
N PHE A 8 -7.12 25.41 -25.21
CA PHE A 8 -8.08 24.70 -24.36
C PHE A 8 -9.40 25.47 -24.17
N VAL A 9 -9.34 26.79 -23.94
CA VAL A 9 -10.52 27.60 -23.58
C VAL A 9 -11.35 28.05 -24.81
N GLY A 10 -10.75 28.05 -26.00
CA GLY A 10 -11.40 28.56 -27.23
C GLY A 10 -12.52 27.68 -27.80
N TYR A 11 -12.53 26.38 -27.47
CA TYR A 11 -13.45 25.41 -28.10
C TYR A 11 -14.87 25.38 -27.48
N TYR A 12 -15.05 25.94 -26.28
CA TYR A 12 -16.28 25.84 -25.47
C TYR A 12 -17.52 26.59 -26.03
N LYS A 13 -17.45 27.25 -27.20
CA LYS A 13 -18.52 28.15 -27.67
C LYS A 13 -19.29 27.76 -28.93
N LYS A 14 -19.07 26.58 -29.54
CA LYS A 14 -19.87 26.17 -30.70
C LYS A 14 -20.40 24.73 -30.59
N ASN A 15 -21.73 24.67 -30.49
CA ASN A 15 -22.63 23.53 -30.78
C ASN A 15 -22.63 22.38 -29.77
N VAL A 16 -23.37 22.54 -28.67
CA VAL A 16 -23.63 21.48 -27.69
C VAL A 16 -25.09 21.05 -27.80
N LYS A 17 -25.34 19.76 -28.06
CA LYS A 17 -26.69 19.15 -28.05
C LYS A 17 -26.95 18.22 -26.85
N SER A 18 -25.94 17.83 -26.07
CA SER A 18 -26.08 17.16 -24.77
C SER A 18 -24.75 17.15 -23.98
N TYR A 19 -24.79 16.88 -22.67
CA TYR A 19 -23.59 16.80 -21.80
C TYR A 19 -22.66 15.62 -22.15
N TYR A 20 -23.24 14.47 -22.57
CA TYR A 20 -22.50 13.23 -22.85
C TYR A 20 -21.60 13.31 -24.09
N THR A 21 -22.08 13.99 -25.14
CA THR A 21 -21.28 14.23 -26.35
C THR A 21 -20.05 15.10 -26.08
N MET A 22 -20.06 15.93 -25.02
CA MET A 22 -18.95 16.84 -24.71
C MET A 22 -17.71 16.11 -24.19
N VAL A 23 -17.87 15.10 -23.31
CA VAL A 23 -16.74 14.31 -22.79
C VAL A 23 -16.16 13.42 -23.90
N GLN A 24 -17.03 12.81 -24.71
CA GLN A 24 -16.66 12.05 -25.90
C GLN A 24 -15.83 12.88 -26.89
N ASP A 25 -16.36 14.03 -27.32
CA ASP A 25 -15.69 14.92 -28.26
C ASP A 25 -14.37 15.45 -27.69
N PHE A 26 -14.32 15.68 -26.38
CA PHE A 26 -13.12 16.15 -25.68
C PHE A 26 -12.01 15.08 -25.64
N VAL A 27 -12.32 13.85 -25.22
CA VAL A 27 -11.37 12.73 -25.20
C VAL A 27 -10.80 12.49 -26.61
N VAL A 28 -11.67 12.50 -27.63
CA VAL A 28 -11.26 12.32 -29.04
C VAL A 28 -10.35 13.46 -29.52
N SER A 29 -10.58 14.70 -29.07
CA SER A 29 -9.80 15.86 -29.49
C SER A 29 -8.38 15.93 -28.89
N ILE A 30 -8.18 15.37 -27.69
CA ILE A 30 -6.87 15.38 -27.02
C ILE A 30 -5.90 14.40 -27.69
N GLY A 31 -6.41 13.26 -28.16
CA GLY A 31 -5.61 12.26 -28.88
C GLY A 31 -4.53 11.57 -28.04
N LEU A 32 -4.56 11.74 -26.71
CA LEU A 32 -3.71 11.04 -25.75
C LEU A 32 -4.53 10.00 -24.96
N PRO A 33 -3.90 8.90 -24.49
CA PRO A 33 -4.52 7.96 -23.56
C PRO A 33 -5.07 8.66 -22.30
N ALA A 34 -6.26 8.25 -21.84
CA ALA A 34 -6.94 8.91 -20.72
C ALA A 34 -6.11 8.98 -19.44
N ASN A 35 -5.38 7.90 -19.14
CA ASN A 35 -4.46 7.83 -17.99
C ASN A 35 -3.30 8.82 -18.04
N GLU A 36 -2.96 9.39 -19.20
CA GLU A 36 -1.92 10.41 -19.35
C GLU A 36 -2.45 11.82 -19.08
N TRP A 37 -3.59 12.18 -19.67
CA TRP A 37 -4.07 13.57 -19.64
C TRP A 37 -5.12 13.85 -18.55
N TRP A 38 -5.92 12.85 -18.16
CA TRP A 38 -7.03 13.04 -17.22
C TRP A 38 -6.58 13.44 -15.82
N PRO A 39 -5.55 12.79 -15.22
CA PRO A 39 -5.03 13.22 -13.93
C PRO A 39 -4.45 14.64 -13.95
N ASP A 40 -3.86 15.09 -15.06
CA ASP A 40 -3.35 16.46 -15.18
C ASP A 40 -4.47 17.49 -15.27
N TYR A 41 -5.51 17.21 -16.05
CA TYR A 41 -6.71 18.05 -16.08
C TYR A 41 -7.31 18.20 -14.67
N LEU A 42 -7.43 17.11 -13.92
CA LEU A 42 -7.97 17.14 -12.56
C LEU A 42 -7.05 17.87 -11.58
N LYS A 43 -5.73 17.73 -11.72
CA LYS A 43 -4.76 18.51 -10.94
C LYS A 43 -4.96 20.00 -11.16
N GLU A 44 -5.02 20.46 -12.41
CA GLU A 44 -5.24 21.87 -12.76
C GLU A 44 -6.62 22.37 -12.30
N LEU A 45 -7.65 21.51 -12.39
CA LEU A 45 -9.00 21.82 -11.90
C LEU A 45 -9.01 22.02 -10.38
N VAL A 46 -8.45 21.08 -9.62
CA VAL A 46 -8.43 21.10 -8.15
C VAL A 46 -7.53 22.22 -7.63
N ASN A 47 -6.43 22.52 -8.34
CA ASN A 47 -5.54 23.63 -8.03
C ASN A 47 -6.07 25.01 -8.45
N ASN A 48 -7.32 25.08 -8.93
CA ASN A 48 -8.00 26.33 -9.30
C ASN A 48 -7.35 27.07 -10.48
N GLU A 49 -6.67 26.35 -11.38
CA GLU A 49 -5.98 26.91 -12.54
C GLU A 49 -6.91 27.03 -13.77
N LEU A 50 -7.93 26.18 -13.85
CA LEU A 50 -8.90 26.18 -14.95
C LEU A 50 -10.08 27.15 -14.73
N TYR A 51 -10.54 27.25 -13.48
CA TYR A 51 -11.66 28.09 -13.07
C TYR A 51 -11.30 28.81 -11.78
N THR A 52 -11.89 29.99 -11.53
CA THR A 52 -11.73 30.69 -10.26
C THR A 52 -12.85 30.29 -9.29
N LEU A 53 -12.60 29.24 -8.51
CA LEU A 53 -13.44 28.75 -7.42
C LEU A 53 -12.96 29.31 -6.06
N PRO A 54 -13.79 29.26 -5.01
CA PRO A 54 -13.32 29.48 -3.64
C PRO A 54 -12.15 28.54 -3.29
N ASN A 55 -11.17 29.03 -2.53
CA ASN A 55 -9.96 28.26 -2.20
C ASN A 55 -10.25 26.95 -1.44
N ASP A 56 -11.36 26.92 -0.71
CA ASP A 56 -11.84 25.78 0.08
C ASP A 56 -12.90 24.94 -0.63
N TYR A 57 -13.16 25.19 -1.93
CA TYR A 57 -14.25 24.57 -2.66
C TYR A 57 -14.19 23.04 -2.64
N PHE A 58 -13.03 22.46 -2.92
CA PHE A 58 -12.82 21.01 -2.93
C PHE A 58 -12.63 20.43 -1.52
N ILE A 59 -12.10 21.22 -0.57
CA ILE A 59 -11.96 20.82 0.83
C ILE A 59 -13.35 20.61 1.45
N THR A 60 -14.24 21.59 1.28
CA THR A 60 -15.61 21.56 1.84
C THR A 60 -16.55 20.58 1.15
N ARG A 61 -16.13 20.00 0.02
CA ARG A 61 -16.91 19.04 -0.78
C ARG A 61 -16.24 17.67 -0.85
N ALA A 62 -15.25 17.41 0.01
CA ALA A 62 -14.72 16.08 0.19
C ALA A 62 -15.85 15.10 0.50
N ILE A 63 -15.83 13.94 -0.15
CA ILE A 63 -16.88 12.94 0.00
C ILE A 63 -16.85 12.28 1.37
N ALA A 64 -15.65 12.20 1.95
CA ALA A 64 -15.41 11.66 3.28
C ALA A 64 -14.14 12.28 3.87
N GLU A 65 -14.03 12.17 5.19
CA GLU A 65 -12.89 12.67 5.95
C GLU A 65 -12.36 11.61 6.92
N TRP A 66 -11.06 11.71 7.21
CA TRP A 66 -10.40 11.02 8.31
C TRP A 66 -9.79 12.04 9.25
N ASN A 67 -10.24 12.03 10.50
CA ASN A 67 -9.68 12.88 11.55
C ASN A 67 -8.74 12.03 12.41
N ILE A 68 -7.44 12.30 12.33
CA ILE A 68 -6.42 11.66 13.17
C ILE A 68 -6.36 12.45 14.47
N ASN A 69 -6.91 11.88 15.54
CA ASN A 69 -7.07 12.56 16.83
C ASN A 69 -6.09 12.02 17.89
N THR A 70 -5.61 10.80 17.70
CA THR A 70 -4.73 10.09 18.65
C THR A 70 -3.66 9.28 17.92
N ALA A 71 -2.65 8.81 18.65
CA ALA A 71 -1.62 7.91 18.12
C ALA A 71 -2.17 6.52 17.68
N ALA A 72 -3.37 6.14 18.12
CA ALA A 72 -4.00 4.88 17.72
C ALA A 72 -4.68 4.96 16.34
N ASP A 73 -4.90 6.17 15.82
CA ASP A 73 -5.50 6.40 14.50
C ASP A 73 -4.44 6.16 13.41
N THR A 74 -4.08 4.90 13.16
CA THR A 74 -3.00 4.53 12.23
C THR A 74 -3.50 4.11 10.86
N LEU A 75 -4.78 3.78 10.69
CA LEU A 75 -5.34 3.24 9.46
C LEU A 75 -6.74 3.78 9.20
N LYS A 76 -7.01 4.14 7.94
CA LYS A 76 -8.36 4.39 7.45
C LYS A 76 -8.56 3.81 6.07
N GLU A 77 -9.66 3.10 5.92
CA GLU A 77 -10.13 2.59 4.63
C GLU A 77 -11.38 3.36 4.19
N PHE A 78 -11.42 3.65 2.89
CA PHE A 78 -12.51 4.27 2.18
C PHE A 78 -12.92 3.33 1.05
N THR A 79 -13.97 2.54 1.29
CA THR A 79 -14.39 1.52 0.33
C THR A 79 -15.44 2.04 -0.65
N SER A 80 -15.43 1.50 -1.86
CA SER A 80 -16.44 1.74 -2.88
C SER A 80 -17.84 1.23 -2.50
N ILE A 81 -17.92 0.29 -1.55
CA ILE A 81 -19.18 -0.17 -0.96
C ILE A 81 -19.83 0.96 -0.17
N ASP A 82 -19.05 1.65 0.66
CA ASP A 82 -19.56 2.72 1.54
C ASP A 82 -19.76 4.05 0.81
N LEU A 83 -18.92 4.32 -0.19
CA LEU A 83 -18.83 5.62 -0.84
C LEU A 83 -19.37 5.62 -2.27
N GLY A 84 -19.86 4.48 -2.72
CA GLY A 84 -20.28 4.24 -4.10
C GLY A 84 -19.10 4.00 -5.06
N LYS A 85 -19.43 3.51 -6.25
CA LYS A 85 -18.46 3.26 -7.31
C LYS A 85 -17.96 4.56 -7.95
N TYR A 86 -16.85 4.48 -8.66
CA TYR A 86 -16.33 5.56 -9.50
C TYR A 86 -16.90 5.44 -10.90
N GLN A 87 -17.35 6.54 -11.50
CA GLN A 87 -17.68 6.56 -12.92
C GLN A 87 -16.40 6.51 -13.77
N ASP A 88 -16.51 6.05 -15.01
CA ASP A 88 -15.43 6.21 -16.00
C ASP A 88 -15.02 7.69 -16.07
N LEU A 89 -13.72 7.96 -16.11
CA LEU A 89 -13.15 9.33 -16.10
C LEU A 89 -13.72 10.18 -14.96
N SER A 90 -13.47 9.75 -13.73
CA SER A 90 -13.94 10.47 -12.54
C SER A 90 -12.89 10.50 -11.45
N ALA A 91 -13.15 11.30 -10.42
CA ALA A 91 -12.35 11.35 -9.21
C ALA A 91 -13.25 11.62 -8.01
N LYS A 92 -12.76 11.25 -6.83
CA LYS A 92 -13.34 11.62 -5.56
C LYS A 92 -12.29 12.30 -4.71
N THR A 93 -12.73 13.12 -3.78
CA THR A 93 -11.86 13.93 -2.92
C THR A 93 -12.08 13.53 -1.48
N PHE A 94 -10.99 13.29 -0.76
CA PHE A 94 -10.98 12.89 0.65
C PHE A 94 -10.09 13.84 1.44
N THR A 95 -10.49 14.17 2.66
CA THR A 95 -9.64 14.97 3.56
C THR A 95 -9.06 14.11 4.66
N VAL A 96 -7.75 14.23 4.87
CA VAL A 96 -7.04 13.67 6.03
C VAL A 96 -6.64 14.84 6.91
N ASN A 97 -7.28 14.96 8.07
CA ASN A 97 -7.08 16.07 9.00
C ASN A 97 -6.20 15.63 10.16
N PHE A 98 -5.15 16.40 10.46
CA PHE A 98 -4.25 16.14 11.58
C PHE A 98 -4.62 17.00 12.77
N ASN A 99 -5.46 16.44 13.65
CA ASN A 99 -5.78 17.06 14.94
C ASN A 99 -4.76 16.64 16.01
N TYR A 100 -4.12 15.49 15.81
CA TYR A 100 -3.01 15.00 16.61
C TYR A 100 -1.67 15.55 16.09
N THR A 101 -0.98 16.35 16.90
CA THR A 101 0.24 17.07 16.50
C THR A 101 1.54 16.30 16.70
N ASP A 102 1.49 15.16 17.40
CA ASP A 102 2.70 14.44 17.85
C ASP A 102 3.16 13.36 16.86
N LEU A 103 2.83 13.47 15.57
CA LEU A 103 3.52 12.66 14.57
C LEU A 103 5.03 12.90 14.68
N ASP A 104 5.79 11.82 14.66
CA ASP A 104 7.24 11.89 14.68
C ASP A 104 7.80 12.04 13.24
N ALA A 105 9.09 12.37 13.14
CA ALA A 105 9.76 12.51 11.85
C ALA A 105 10.16 11.15 11.24
N THR A 106 9.95 10.08 12.02
CA THR A 106 10.17 8.68 11.68
C THR A 106 8.85 8.00 11.34
N GLN A 107 7.86 8.75 10.85
CA GLN A 107 6.59 8.23 10.35
C GLN A 107 6.41 8.69 8.91
N ASN A 108 5.65 7.91 8.15
CA ASN A 108 5.27 8.13 6.76
C ASN A 108 3.75 7.99 6.64
N LEU A 109 3.19 8.56 5.58
CA LEU A 109 1.78 8.37 5.23
C LEU A 109 1.72 7.58 3.93
N LYS A 110 1.34 6.30 4.04
CA LYS A 110 1.16 5.40 2.90
C LYS A 110 -0.27 5.47 2.40
N PHE A 111 -0.42 5.57 1.09
CA PHE A 111 -1.68 5.56 0.37
C PHE A 111 -1.67 4.35 -0.54
N LYS A 112 -2.74 3.56 -0.51
CA LYS A 112 -2.90 2.39 -1.38
C LYS A 112 -4.28 2.45 -2.02
N MET A 113 -4.30 2.37 -3.34
CA MET A 113 -5.52 2.24 -4.12
C MET A 113 -5.64 0.81 -4.62
N THR A 114 -6.81 0.23 -4.40
CA THR A 114 -7.17 -1.08 -4.91
C THR A 114 -8.34 -0.91 -5.86
N GLY A 115 -8.22 -1.41 -7.09
CA GLY A 115 -9.28 -1.37 -8.09
C GLY A 115 -9.12 -2.48 -9.14
N PRO A 116 -9.94 -2.46 -10.20
CA PRO A 116 -9.94 -3.50 -11.22
C PRO A 116 -8.60 -3.57 -11.99
N ASP A 117 -8.37 -4.72 -12.65
CA ASP A 117 -7.26 -4.94 -13.58
C ASP A 117 -5.86 -4.59 -13.02
N ASN A 118 -5.56 -5.03 -11.80
CA ASN A 118 -4.30 -4.75 -11.10
C ASN A 118 -4.00 -3.25 -10.95
N ASN A 119 -5.02 -2.45 -10.62
CA ASN A 119 -4.91 -1.01 -10.36
C ASN A 119 -4.49 -0.18 -11.59
N LYS A 120 -4.65 -0.74 -12.78
CA LYS A 120 -4.33 -0.04 -14.02
C LYS A 120 -5.23 1.19 -14.19
N ASP A 121 -4.64 2.26 -14.74
CA ASP A 121 -5.33 3.52 -15.04
C ASP A 121 -5.89 4.26 -13.81
N LEU A 122 -5.39 3.90 -12.62
CA LEU A 122 -5.60 4.65 -11.39
C LEU A 122 -4.49 5.68 -11.20
N SER A 123 -4.82 6.80 -10.58
CA SER A 123 -3.83 7.81 -10.19
C SER A 123 -4.21 8.45 -8.87
N LEU A 124 -3.22 8.85 -8.11
CA LEU A 124 -3.41 9.58 -6.86
C LEU A 124 -2.86 10.99 -7.03
N ILE A 125 -3.64 11.99 -6.67
CA ILE A 125 -3.18 13.38 -6.55
C ILE A 125 -3.26 13.78 -5.09
N LEU A 126 -2.18 14.36 -4.57
CA LEU A 126 -2.07 14.78 -3.18
C LEU A 126 -1.83 16.29 -3.10
N PHE A 127 -2.61 16.96 -2.26
CA PHE A 127 -2.46 18.36 -1.93
C PHE A 127 -2.34 18.56 -0.42
N GLY A 128 -1.47 19.46 0.02
CA GLY A 128 -1.43 19.97 1.38
C GLY A 128 -2.50 21.03 1.60
N ILE A 129 -3.20 20.98 2.73
CA ILE A 129 -4.16 21.98 3.15
C ILE A 129 -3.47 22.96 4.09
N LYS A 130 -3.32 24.22 3.66
CA LYS A 130 -2.67 25.27 4.43
C LYS A 130 -3.45 26.56 4.34
N ASN A 131 -3.91 27.08 5.48
CA ASN A 131 -4.76 28.28 5.56
C ASN A 131 -5.98 28.20 4.61
N ASN A 132 -6.66 27.05 4.57
CA ASN A 132 -7.79 26.77 3.67
C ASN A 132 -7.46 26.92 2.17
N LYS A 133 -6.18 26.75 1.80
CA LYS A 133 -5.72 26.66 0.41
C LYS A 133 -5.08 25.30 0.17
N LEU A 134 -5.18 24.84 -1.06
CA LEU A 134 -4.50 23.64 -1.53
C LEU A 134 -3.13 24.01 -2.07
N GLU A 135 -2.11 23.29 -1.64
CA GLU A 135 -0.75 23.33 -2.20
C GLU A 135 -0.47 21.95 -2.82
N PHE A 136 -0.19 21.91 -4.12
CA PHE A 136 0.13 20.65 -4.80
C PHE A 136 1.38 20.01 -4.18
N ILE A 137 1.30 18.71 -3.88
CA ILE A 137 2.41 17.91 -3.35
C ILE A 137 2.90 16.95 -4.42
N GLU A 138 2.04 16.03 -4.86
CA GLU A 138 2.45 14.95 -5.75
C GLU A 138 1.29 14.43 -6.62
N LYS A 139 1.65 13.85 -7.77
CA LYS A 139 0.76 13.08 -8.65
C LYS A 139 1.46 11.77 -9.04
N THR A 140 0.87 10.63 -8.68
CA THR A 140 1.40 9.31 -9.05
C THR A 140 0.39 8.48 -9.83
N GLN A 141 0.89 7.59 -10.70
CA GLN A 141 0.10 6.53 -11.36
C GLN A 141 0.33 5.16 -10.69
N SER A 142 1.03 5.14 -9.56
CA SER A 142 1.24 3.92 -8.77
C SER A 142 -0.01 3.60 -7.95
N ALA A 143 -0.28 2.31 -7.78
CA ALA A 143 -1.28 1.82 -6.83
C ALA A 143 -0.92 2.19 -5.39
N GLU A 144 0.38 2.33 -5.10
CA GLU A 144 0.88 2.72 -3.78
C GLU A 144 1.75 3.97 -3.86
N TYR A 145 1.56 4.87 -2.90
CA TYR A 145 2.37 6.07 -2.73
C TYR A 145 2.70 6.26 -1.26
N GLU A 146 3.90 6.72 -0.97
CA GLU A 146 4.33 7.01 0.39
C GLU A 146 4.80 8.46 0.48
N LEU A 147 4.15 9.23 1.34
CA LEU A 147 4.59 10.57 1.71
C LEU A 147 5.54 10.44 2.90
N GLU A 148 6.82 10.65 2.64
CA GLU A 148 7.83 10.65 3.69
C GLU A 148 7.71 11.87 4.62
N ASN A 149 7.89 11.63 5.93
CA ASN A 149 7.98 12.68 6.94
C ASN A 149 6.83 13.72 6.87
N PRO A 150 5.56 13.30 7.07
CA PRO A 150 4.40 14.20 7.06
C PRO A 150 4.53 15.30 8.13
N LYS A 151 5.27 15.05 9.22
CA LYS A 151 5.60 16.05 10.26
C LYS A 151 6.23 17.32 9.68
N SER A 152 7.06 17.21 8.64
CA SER A 152 7.68 18.38 8.00
C SER A 152 6.64 19.32 7.37
N TYR A 153 5.60 18.77 6.75
CA TYR A 153 4.49 19.53 6.18
C TYR A 153 3.65 20.21 7.27
N LEU A 154 3.37 19.47 8.36
CA LEU A 154 2.62 19.98 9.51
C LEU A 154 3.37 21.15 10.19
N THR A 155 4.68 20.99 10.38
CA THR A 155 5.54 22.05 10.95
C THR A 155 5.57 23.30 10.07
N ASN A 156 5.43 23.14 8.75
CA ASN A 156 5.32 24.24 7.78
C ASN A 156 3.91 24.84 7.66
N GLY A 157 2.99 24.48 8.56
CA GLY A 157 1.64 25.05 8.67
C GLY A 157 0.58 24.34 7.84
N THR A 158 0.87 23.15 7.31
CA THR A 158 -0.15 22.27 6.73
C THR A 158 -1.00 21.68 7.86
N THR A 159 -2.32 21.66 7.72
CA THR A 159 -3.24 21.12 8.74
C THR A 159 -3.85 19.78 8.35
N GLY A 160 -3.69 19.39 7.09
CA GLY A 160 -4.28 18.20 6.51
C GLY A 160 -3.85 17.98 5.07
N PHE A 161 -4.29 16.89 4.48
CA PHE A 161 -4.13 16.63 3.05
C PHE A 161 -5.48 16.44 2.38
N LEU A 162 -5.59 16.94 1.14
CA LEU A 162 -6.65 16.55 0.23
C LEU A 162 -6.10 15.45 -0.68
N VAL A 163 -6.72 14.28 -0.62
CA VAL A 163 -6.35 13.09 -1.37
C VAL A 163 -7.36 12.90 -2.48
N VAL A 164 -6.88 12.74 -3.71
CA VAL A 164 -7.74 12.66 -4.90
C VAL A 164 -7.40 11.39 -5.69
N PRO A 165 -8.04 10.25 -5.39
CA PRO A 165 -8.00 9.08 -6.26
C PRO A 165 -8.75 9.38 -7.56
N VAL A 166 -8.11 9.06 -8.67
CA VAL A 166 -8.57 9.31 -10.03
C VAL A 166 -8.75 7.99 -10.75
N ASN A 167 -9.96 7.78 -11.27
CA ASN A 167 -10.25 6.71 -12.21
C ASN A 167 -10.08 7.23 -13.64
N SER A 168 -9.03 6.79 -14.33
CA SER A 168 -8.84 7.04 -15.76
C SER A 168 -9.25 5.86 -16.63
N ASN A 169 -9.74 4.77 -16.01
CA ASN A 169 -10.24 3.62 -16.74
C ASN A 169 -11.53 3.97 -17.49
N ILE A 170 -11.67 3.43 -18.69
CA ILE A 170 -12.86 3.57 -19.55
C ILE A 170 -13.37 2.16 -19.81
N THR A 171 -14.44 1.79 -19.11
CA THR A 171 -15.02 0.45 -19.20
C THR A 171 -16.18 0.40 -20.19
N GLN A 172 -16.80 1.55 -20.51
CA GLN A 172 -17.85 1.66 -21.53
C GLN A 172 -17.59 2.82 -22.50
N ALA A 173 -17.96 2.64 -23.77
CA ALA A 173 -17.72 3.65 -24.81
C ALA A 173 -18.53 4.95 -24.64
N ASP A 174 -19.60 4.91 -23.82
CA ASP A 174 -20.39 6.07 -23.42
C ASP A 174 -19.93 6.70 -22.10
N TYR A 175 -18.84 6.18 -21.51
CA TYR A 175 -18.26 6.65 -20.25
C TYR A 175 -19.22 6.57 -19.06
N LEU A 176 -20.21 5.67 -19.11
CA LEU A 176 -21.14 5.39 -18.01
C LEU A 176 -20.75 4.15 -17.21
N GLY A 177 -19.56 3.61 -17.48
CA GLY A 177 -18.97 2.52 -16.74
C GLY A 177 -18.72 2.87 -15.27
N LEU A 178 -18.63 1.83 -14.44
CA LEU A 178 -18.43 1.96 -13.00
C LEU A 178 -17.30 1.04 -12.54
N SER A 179 -16.36 1.59 -11.78
CA SER A 179 -15.23 0.87 -11.17
C SER A 179 -15.35 0.88 -9.65
N GLU A 180 -15.10 -0.28 -9.03
CA GLU A 180 -14.88 -0.41 -7.59
C GLU A 180 -13.44 -0.02 -7.31
N ILE A 181 -13.24 1.09 -6.60
CA ILE A 181 -11.92 1.59 -6.21
C ILE A 181 -11.98 1.91 -4.73
N ASP A 182 -11.10 1.28 -3.98
CA ASP A 182 -10.93 1.47 -2.55
C ASP A 182 -9.64 2.24 -2.30
N LEU A 183 -9.66 3.11 -1.29
CA LEU A 183 -8.50 3.87 -0.83
C LEU A 183 -8.20 3.50 0.62
N GLU A 184 -7.01 2.98 0.85
CA GLU A 184 -6.41 2.80 2.17
C GLU A 184 -5.40 3.92 2.42
N ILE A 185 -5.44 4.49 3.61
CA ILE A 185 -4.45 5.45 4.10
C ILE A 185 -3.93 4.94 5.45
N ARG A 186 -2.61 4.78 5.56
CA ARG A 186 -1.95 4.23 6.74
C ARG A 186 -0.79 5.13 7.18
N ILE A 187 -0.68 5.36 8.48
CA ILE A 187 0.53 5.92 9.09
C ILE A 187 1.47 4.74 9.35
N THR A 188 2.60 4.72 8.68
CA THR A 188 3.63 3.70 8.83
C THR A 188 4.86 4.30 9.49
N PRO A 189 5.64 3.55 10.27
CA PRO A 189 6.97 4.00 10.65
C PRO A 189 7.84 4.16 9.38
N LYS A 190 8.61 5.24 9.33
CA LYS A 190 9.66 5.49 8.37
C LYS A 190 10.72 4.42 8.58
N ILE A 191 10.79 3.53 7.61
CA ILE A 191 11.88 2.58 7.50
C ILE A 191 13.11 3.41 7.11
N GLU A 192 14.00 3.72 8.05
CA GLU A 192 15.29 4.31 7.72
C GLU A 192 16.12 3.26 6.98
N LEU A 193 15.97 3.23 5.65
CA LEU A 193 16.68 2.28 4.80
C LEU A 193 18.18 2.58 4.84
N PRO A 194 18.99 1.67 5.37
CA PRO A 194 20.42 1.93 5.51
C PRO A 194 21.11 1.98 4.13
N THR A 195 22.22 2.73 4.01
CA THR A 195 22.83 3.12 2.72
C THR A 195 23.75 2.06 2.09
N CYS A 196 23.60 0.77 2.42
CA CYS A 196 24.44 -0.26 1.84
C CYS A 196 23.92 -0.70 0.45
N THR A 197 24.85 -0.83 -0.50
CA THR A 197 24.61 -1.37 -1.85
C THR A 197 25.43 -2.64 -2.05
N PHE A 198 24.80 -3.67 -2.59
CA PHE A 198 25.39 -4.97 -2.86
C PHE A 198 24.60 -5.64 -3.98
N ASP A 199 25.26 -6.54 -4.71
CA ASP A 199 24.64 -7.29 -5.79
C ASP A 199 24.05 -8.60 -5.25
N ILE A 200 22.73 -8.61 -5.04
CA ILE A 200 21.99 -9.77 -4.55
C ILE A 200 21.64 -10.77 -5.64
N THR A 201 21.73 -10.35 -6.91
CA THR A 201 21.22 -11.14 -8.05
C THR A 201 22.09 -12.36 -8.37
N GLN A 202 23.29 -12.43 -7.79
CA GLN A 202 24.22 -13.57 -7.91
C GLN A 202 23.88 -14.75 -7.00
N TYR A 203 22.94 -14.61 -6.07
CA TYR A 203 22.55 -15.65 -5.13
C TYR A 203 21.53 -16.62 -5.75
N ASN A 204 21.67 -17.90 -5.42
CA ASN A 204 20.87 -19.01 -5.98
C ASN A 204 20.17 -19.84 -4.90
N GLN A 205 20.16 -19.35 -3.68
CA GLN A 205 19.46 -19.92 -2.55
C GLN A 205 18.91 -18.80 -1.67
N CYS A 206 17.74 -19.02 -1.07
CA CYS A 206 17.14 -18.12 -0.12
C CYS A 206 16.66 -18.90 1.11
N SER A 207 17.11 -18.46 2.28
CA SER A 207 16.63 -18.90 3.58
C SER A 207 15.54 -17.95 4.06
N VAL A 208 14.40 -18.48 4.47
CA VAL A 208 13.34 -17.73 5.13
C VAL A 208 13.18 -18.25 6.55
N GLY A 209 13.02 -17.35 7.51
CA GLY A 209 12.81 -17.65 8.92
C GLY A 209 11.75 -16.74 9.49
N LEU A 210 10.81 -17.30 10.23
CA LEU A 210 9.73 -16.58 10.86
C LEU A 210 9.52 -17.13 12.27
N ALA A 211 9.47 -16.22 13.24
CA ALA A 211 8.96 -16.49 14.57
C ALA A 211 7.99 -15.37 14.94
N VAL A 212 6.72 -15.71 15.16
CA VAL A 212 5.70 -14.77 15.63
C VAL A 212 5.25 -15.24 17.00
N ASN A 213 5.50 -14.40 18.00
CA ASN A 213 5.06 -14.61 19.36
C ASN A 213 4.03 -13.54 19.69
N ALA A 214 2.81 -13.94 20.04
CA ALA A 214 1.75 -13.00 20.37
C ALA A 214 1.78 -12.68 21.88
N LYS A 215 1.64 -11.40 22.24
CA LYS A 215 1.34 -11.01 23.62
C LYS A 215 -0.14 -11.26 23.89
N VAL A 216 -0.46 -12.30 24.65
CA VAL A 216 -1.84 -12.64 25.00
C VAL A 216 -2.10 -12.21 26.44
N ARG A 217 -3.15 -11.42 26.63
CA ARG A 217 -3.68 -11.13 27.97
C ARG A 217 -4.68 -12.22 28.36
N THR A 218 -4.38 -12.93 29.44
CA THR A 218 -5.29 -13.89 30.07
C THR A 218 -5.88 -13.27 31.33
N ASP A 219 -7.19 -13.05 31.34
CA ASP A 219 -7.92 -12.65 32.53
C ASP A 219 -8.47 -13.91 33.22
N TYR A 220 -8.07 -14.13 34.47
CA TYR A 220 -8.50 -15.28 35.28
C TYR A 220 -9.78 -14.94 36.05
N GLU A 221 -10.60 -15.96 36.35
CA GLU A 221 -11.87 -15.80 37.09
C GLU A 221 -11.71 -15.17 38.48
N ASN A 222 -10.52 -15.23 39.06
CA ASN A 222 -10.19 -14.58 40.33
C ASN A 222 -9.90 -13.07 40.21
N GLY A 223 -9.97 -12.51 38.99
CA GLY A 223 -9.68 -11.11 38.69
C GLY A 223 -8.22 -10.81 38.40
N ASP A 224 -7.32 -11.81 38.44
CA ASP A 224 -5.93 -11.64 38.04
C ASP A 224 -5.81 -11.54 36.52
N THR A 225 -4.85 -10.75 36.05
CA THR A 225 -4.55 -10.60 34.63
C THR A 225 -3.10 -10.98 34.40
N LYS A 226 -2.81 -11.87 33.46
CA LYS A 226 -1.44 -12.23 33.09
C LYS A 226 -1.22 -12.00 31.60
N ASN A 227 -0.19 -11.23 31.29
CA ASN A 227 0.32 -11.10 29.93
C ASN A 227 1.34 -12.22 29.72
N GLU A 228 1.09 -13.09 28.76
CA GLU A 228 2.00 -14.18 28.39
C GLU A 228 2.40 -14.03 26.93
N ASP A 229 3.67 -14.29 26.65
CA ASP A 229 4.12 -14.53 25.29
C ASP A 229 3.66 -15.93 24.88
N ARG A 230 2.71 -15.98 23.94
CA ARG A 230 2.25 -17.23 23.36
C ARG A 230 2.96 -17.45 22.04
N TYR A 231 3.67 -18.57 21.95
CA TYR A 231 4.23 -19.05 20.69
C TYR A 231 3.11 -19.29 19.71
N PHE A 232 3.08 -18.49 18.65
CA PHE A 232 1.98 -18.51 17.70
C PHE A 232 2.41 -19.24 16.42
N PHE A 233 3.49 -18.77 15.81
CA PHE A 233 4.00 -19.37 14.58
C PHE A 233 5.52 -19.45 14.61
N GLN A 234 6.07 -20.60 14.22
CA GLN A 234 7.47 -20.74 13.89
C GLN A 234 7.62 -21.56 12.61
N GLY A 235 8.43 -21.03 11.69
CA GLY A 235 8.73 -21.68 10.43
C GLY A 235 10.07 -21.23 9.88
N SER A 236 10.77 -22.15 9.23
CA SER A 236 11.93 -21.81 8.41
C SER A 236 12.04 -22.75 7.22
N GLY A 237 12.65 -22.24 6.16
CA GLY A 237 12.88 -22.95 4.91
C GLY A 237 14.20 -22.50 4.27
N ASN A 238 14.88 -23.41 3.58
CA ASN A 238 16.02 -23.10 2.73
C ASN A 238 15.65 -23.55 1.32
N ILE A 239 15.36 -22.58 0.45
CA ILE A 239 14.81 -22.84 -0.88
C ILE A 239 15.84 -22.47 -1.94
N ASP A 240 16.18 -23.43 -2.79
CA ASP A 240 17.00 -23.18 -3.99
C ASP A 240 16.15 -22.44 -5.04
N GLY A 241 16.76 -21.48 -5.75
CA GLY A 241 16.03 -20.63 -6.69
C GLY A 241 16.90 -19.69 -7.48
N SER A 242 16.29 -18.70 -8.13
CA SER A 242 17.02 -17.71 -8.91
C SER A 242 16.26 -16.39 -9.04
N PHE A 243 16.98 -15.33 -9.38
CA PHE A 243 16.39 -14.04 -9.68
C PHE A 243 15.94 -13.93 -11.15
N VAL A 244 14.73 -13.41 -11.35
CA VAL A 244 14.23 -12.88 -12.61
C VAL A 244 13.95 -11.39 -12.39
N GLY A 245 14.89 -10.55 -12.80
CA GLY A 245 14.87 -9.12 -12.45
C GLY A 245 15.06 -8.93 -10.94
N ASN A 246 14.12 -8.23 -10.30
CA ASN A 246 14.08 -7.99 -8.87
C ASN A 246 13.28 -9.05 -8.08
N GLN A 247 12.84 -10.14 -8.72
CA GLN A 247 12.10 -11.21 -8.08
C GLN A 247 12.94 -12.47 -7.94
N PHE A 248 13.10 -12.96 -6.71
CA PHE A 248 13.58 -14.31 -6.46
C PHE A 248 12.42 -15.28 -6.45
N ILE A 249 12.55 -16.37 -7.20
CA ILE A 249 11.58 -17.47 -7.21
C ILE A 249 12.33 -18.75 -6.88
N GLY A 250 11.87 -19.45 -5.85
CA GLY A 250 12.42 -20.69 -5.37
C GLY A 250 11.35 -21.75 -5.19
N PHE A 251 11.72 -22.99 -5.46
CA PHE A 251 10.88 -24.15 -5.22
C PHE A 251 11.76 -25.34 -4.84
N ILE A 252 11.37 -26.06 -3.80
CA ILE A 252 11.95 -27.35 -3.46
C ILE A 252 10.84 -28.35 -3.20
N GLU A 253 10.95 -29.52 -3.80
CA GLU A 253 10.06 -30.65 -3.58
C GLU A 253 10.86 -31.78 -2.93
N THR A 254 10.25 -32.42 -1.96
CA THR A 254 10.76 -33.59 -1.25
C THR A 254 9.73 -34.70 -1.34
N ASP A 255 10.12 -35.93 -1.02
CA ASP A 255 9.21 -37.07 -0.97
C ASP A 255 8.02 -36.87 -0.01
N PHE A 256 8.12 -35.88 0.89
CA PHE A 256 7.18 -35.63 1.97
C PHE A 256 6.65 -34.20 1.97
N GLY A 257 6.72 -33.49 0.85
CA GLY A 257 6.12 -32.18 0.69
C GLY A 257 6.96 -31.20 -0.09
N TYR A 258 6.64 -29.92 0.02
CA TYR A 258 7.25 -28.88 -0.80
C TYR A 258 7.39 -27.56 -0.07
N ASP A 259 8.30 -26.72 -0.57
CA ASP A 259 8.48 -25.34 -0.15
C ASP A 259 8.49 -24.46 -1.40
N THR A 260 7.61 -23.47 -1.44
CA THR A 260 7.57 -22.44 -2.49
C THR A 260 7.88 -21.10 -1.87
N LEU A 261 8.77 -20.33 -2.49
CA LEU A 261 9.13 -19.00 -2.05
C LEU A 261 9.17 -18.04 -3.23
N LYS A 262 8.52 -16.89 -3.06
CA LYS A 262 8.65 -15.75 -3.96
C LYS A 262 9.00 -14.52 -3.14
N VAL A 263 10.09 -13.84 -3.51
CA VAL A 263 10.50 -12.58 -2.88
C VAL A 263 10.62 -11.53 -3.98
N SER A 264 9.85 -10.45 -3.90
CA SER A 264 10.01 -9.27 -4.74
C SER A 264 10.80 -8.23 -3.96
N LEU A 265 11.90 -7.78 -4.53
CA LEU A 265 12.71 -6.69 -3.99
C LEU A 265 12.33 -5.37 -4.65
N SER A 266 12.44 -4.30 -3.89
CA SER A 266 12.38 -2.93 -4.42
C SER A 266 13.37 -2.70 -5.55
N GLN A 267 13.07 -1.75 -6.45
CA GLN A 267 13.97 -1.44 -7.58
C GLN A 267 15.40 -1.06 -7.16
N ASN A 268 15.55 -0.49 -5.95
CA ASN A 268 16.84 -0.13 -5.38
C ASN A 268 17.45 -1.25 -4.49
N LEU A 269 16.78 -2.41 -4.40
CA LEU A 269 17.18 -3.60 -3.64
C LEU A 269 17.36 -3.38 -2.13
N LYS A 270 16.71 -2.36 -1.55
CA LYS A 270 16.90 -1.98 -0.14
C LYS A 270 15.91 -2.61 0.83
N PHE A 271 14.78 -3.06 0.32
CA PHE A 271 13.75 -3.76 1.09
C PHE A 271 13.02 -4.76 0.20
N VAL A 272 12.38 -5.73 0.86
CA VAL A 272 11.45 -6.68 0.27
C VAL A 272 10.11 -5.99 0.09
N GLU A 273 9.68 -5.79 -1.15
CA GLU A 273 8.34 -5.28 -1.46
C GLU A 273 7.27 -6.29 -1.07
N SER A 274 7.51 -7.57 -1.33
CA SER A 274 6.61 -8.66 -0.98
C SER A 274 7.38 -9.96 -0.80
N VAL A 275 7.05 -10.75 0.21
CA VAL A 275 7.44 -12.15 0.34
C VAL A 275 6.19 -13.01 0.47
N SER A 276 6.14 -14.07 -0.34
CA SER A 276 5.16 -15.14 -0.25
C SER A 276 5.91 -16.43 -0.03
N TRP A 277 5.69 -17.06 1.11
CA TRP A 277 6.31 -18.33 1.45
C TRP A 277 5.24 -19.34 1.86
N THR A 278 5.22 -20.49 1.20
CA THR A 278 4.37 -21.62 1.56
C THR A 278 5.22 -22.86 1.75
N LYS A 279 5.03 -23.49 2.89
CA LYS A 279 5.62 -24.76 3.25
C LYS A 279 4.55 -25.79 3.51
N TYR A 280 4.66 -26.92 2.82
CA TYR A 280 3.85 -28.10 3.05
C TYR A 280 4.78 -29.25 3.49
N GLU A 281 4.50 -29.83 4.63
CA GLU A 281 5.20 -31.02 5.15
C GLU A 281 4.20 -32.09 5.55
N GLU A 282 4.42 -33.31 5.07
CA GLU A 282 3.74 -34.52 5.50
C GLU A 282 4.64 -35.28 6.47
N ASN A 283 4.18 -35.43 7.70
CA ASN A 283 4.83 -36.32 8.65
C ASN A 283 4.29 -37.74 8.47
N THR A 284 5.11 -38.60 7.88
CA THR A 284 4.74 -39.99 7.54
C THR A 284 4.57 -40.91 8.75
N GLU A 285 5.20 -40.62 9.89
CA GLU A 285 5.03 -41.41 11.11
C GLU A 285 3.65 -41.19 11.75
N TRP A 286 3.12 -39.97 11.64
CA TRP A 286 1.88 -39.56 12.33
C TRP A 286 0.72 -39.28 11.38
N ARG A 287 0.95 -39.32 10.05
CA ARG A 287 0.02 -38.88 8.99
C ARG A 287 -0.53 -37.48 9.24
N ILE A 288 0.33 -36.60 9.73
CA ILE A 288 -0.01 -35.21 10.01
C ILE A 288 0.50 -34.37 8.86
N PHE A 289 -0.40 -33.58 8.28
CA PHE A 289 -0.09 -32.58 7.27
C PHE A 289 0.07 -31.23 7.96
N PHE A 290 1.16 -30.53 7.63
CA PHE A 290 1.41 -29.17 8.03
C PHE A 290 1.46 -28.32 6.78
N LEU A 291 0.47 -27.47 6.58
CA LEU A 291 0.59 -26.34 5.67
C LEU A 291 0.91 -25.12 6.52
N LYS A 292 1.90 -24.33 6.12
CA LYS A 292 2.28 -23.09 6.81
C LYS A 292 2.69 -22.07 5.78
N GLY A 293 2.38 -20.80 6.01
CA GLY A 293 2.91 -19.76 5.15
C GLY A 293 2.72 -18.36 5.70
N ILE A 294 3.33 -17.43 4.98
CA ILE A 294 3.35 -16.01 5.31
C ILE A 294 3.30 -15.20 4.02
N GLU A 295 2.49 -14.15 4.07
CA GLU A 295 2.61 -12.97 3.21
C GLU A 295 3.12 -11.82 4.07
N ALA A 296 4.22 -11.19 3.65
CA ALA A 296 4.79 -10.05 4.34
C ALA A 296 5.39 -9.05 3.35
N SER A 297 5.54 -7.81 3.79
CA SER A 297 5.96 -6.72 2.93
C SER A 297 6.82 -5.72 3.70
N ALA A 298 7.49 -4.84 2.96
CA ALA A 298 8.33 -3.76 3.48
C ALA A 298 9.46 -4.19 4.44
N ILE A 299 10.02 -5.40 4.30
CA ILE A 299 11.09 -5.89 5.19
C ILE A 299 12.42 -5.23 4.77
N PRO A 300 13.07 -4.41 5.61
CA PRO A 300 14.30 -3.72 5.29
C PRO A 300 15.49 -4.65 5.26
N ILE A 301 16.53 -4.21 4.57
CA ILE A 301 17.82 -4.87 4.63
C ILE A 301 18.54 -4.63 5.96
N ASN A 302 19.19 -5.67 6.48
CA ASN A 302 20.18 -5.57 7.53
C ASN A 302 21.56 -5.23 6.92
N CYS A 303 22.06 -4.01 7.11
CA CYS A 303 23.36 -3.62 6.53
C CYS A 303 24.59 -4.26 7.19
N ASP A 304 24.45 -4.88 8.37
CA ASP A 304 25.55 -5.67 8.94
C ASP A 304 25.74 -6.97 8.16
N PHE A 305 24.68 -7.44 7.49
CA PHE A 305 24.67 -8.63 6.64
C PHE A 305 23.93 -8.31 5.33
N PRO A 306 24.60 -7.74 4.32
CA PRO A 306 23.95 -7.20 3.12
C PRO A 306 23.17 -8.24 2.29
N ASN A 307 23.28 -9.53 2.60
CA ASN A 307 22.45 -10.57 1.99
C ASN A 307 21.20 -10.92 2.82
N LYS A 308 20.91 -10.18 3.89
CA LYS A 308 19.86 -10.46 4.88
C LYS A 308 18.89 -9.29 4.97
N PHE A 309 17.61 -9.58 4.90
CA PHE A 309 16.50 -8.69 5.25
C PHE A 309 15.91 -9.18 6.55
N GLU A 310 15.66 -8.27 7.48
CA GLU A 310 15.31 -8.64 8.83
C GLU A 310 14.45 -7.58 9.52
N ILE A 311 13.41 -8.05 10.21
CA ILE A 311 12.73 -7.32 11.27
C ILE A 311 12.78 -8.17 12.53
N THR A 312 13.00 -7.53 13.67
CA THR A 312 12.98 -8.15 15.00
C THR A 312 12.19 -7.29 15.95
N GLY A 313 11.57 -7.89 16.95
CA GLY A 313 10.88 -7.17 18.00
C GLY A 313 9.36 -7.20 17.86
N ASP A 314 8.71 -6.37 18.67
CA ASP A 314 7.26 -6.25 18.73
C ASP A 314 6.65 -5.55 17.50
N GLU A 315 7.46 -4.90 16.67
CA GLU A 315 7.06 -4.33 15.39
C GLU A 315 6.87 -5.37 14.28
N ALA A 316 7.37 -6.60 14.43
CA ALA A 316 7.36 -7.62 13.38
C ALA A 316 5.97 -7.83 12.76
N CYS A 317 4.91 -7.84 13.56
CA CYS A 317 3.53 -8.04 13.11
C CYS A 317 3.05 -6.94 12.15
N SER A 318 3.61 -5.74 12.19
CA SER A 318 3.21 -4.64 11.28
C SER A 318 3.67 -4.83 9.84
N TYR A 319 4.58 -5.77 9.60
CA TYR A 319 5.14 -6.13 8.30
C TYR A 319 4.52 -7.41 7.73
N ILE A 320 3.62 -8.06 8.48
CA ILE A 320 2.99 -9.31 8.07
C ILE A 320 1.56 -9.03 7.64
N ASP A 321 1.27 -9.37 6.40
CA ASP A 321 -0.05 -9.20 5.80
C ASP A 321 -0.95 -10.39 6.17
N GLU A 322 -0.40 -11.61 6.11
CA GLU A 322 -1.15 -12.84 6.38
C GLU A 322 -0.25 -13.93 6.94
N ILE A 323 -0.77 -14.71 7.90
CA ILE A 323 -0.22 -16.01 8.29
C ILE A 323 -1.32 -17.04 8.17
N TYR A 324 -0.99 -18.16 7.55
CA TYR A 324 -1.88 -19.31 7.51
C TYR A 324 -1.14 -20.55 7.97
N TYR A 325 -1.84 -21.39 8.69
CA TYR A 325 -1.37 -22.71 9.06
C TYR A 325 -2.51 -23.72 9.08
N SER A 326 -2.20 -24.97 8.76
CA SER A 326 -3.13 -26.08 8.92
C SER A 326 -2.43 -27.21 9.64
N TYR A 327 -3.15 -27.77 10.61
CA TYR A 327 -2.84 -29.06 11.19
C TYR A 327 -3.92 -30.03 10.67
N TRP A 328 -3.51 -31.07 9.96
CA TRP A 328 -4.39 -32.09 9.37
C TRP A 328 -5.20 -31.62 8.14
N THR A 329 -6.41 -31.10 8.34
CA THR A 329 -7.36 -30.76 7.25
C THR A 329 -8.03 -29.41 7.40
N ASP A 330 -8.00 -28.83 8.61
CA ASP A 330 -8.60 -27.53 8.86
C ASP A 330 -7.54 -26.46 8.60
N LEU A 331 -7.76 -25.66 7.56
CA LEU A 331 -6.92 -24.51 7.25
C LEU A 331 -7.34 -23.35 8.15
N TYR A 332 -6.45 -22.95 9.05
CA TYR A 332 -6.59 -21.74 9.84
C TYR A 332 -5.86 -20.62 9.10
N ILE A 333 -6.63 -19.70 8.53
CA ILE A 333 -6.12 -18.45 7.99
C ILE A 333 -6.41 -17.40 9.04
N GLU A 334 -5.37 -16.79 9.59
CA GLU A 334 -5.52 -15.72 10.57
C GLU A 334 -4.91 -14.44 10.00
N THR A 335 -5.78 -13.47 9.73
CA THR A 335 -5.37 -12.12 9.35
C THR A 335 -4.87 -11.40 10.61
N ILE A 336 -3.68 -10.82 10.55
CA ILE A 336 -2.87 -10.43 11.72
C ILE A 336 -3.37 -9.13 12.40
N SER A 337 -4.49 -8.57 11.93
CA SER A 337 -5.07 -7.31 12.42
C SER A 337 -5.34 -7.27 13.92
N ASP A 338 -5.33 -8.42 14.60
CA ASP A 338 -5.79 -8.55 15.98
C ASP A 338 -4.64 -8.71 17.01
N TRP A 339 -3.36 -8.77 16.61
CA TRP A 339 -2.26 -9.12 17.54
C TRP A 339 -1.19 -8.06 17.72
N THR A 340 -0.56 -8.13 18.89
CA THR A 340 0.70 -7.45 19.18
C THR A 340 1.81 -8.48 19.27
N CYS A 341 2.85 -8.33 18.45
CA CYS A 341 4.02 -9.18 18.52
C CYS A 341 4.78 -8.94 19.84
N SER A 342 5.48 -9.96 20.32
CA SER A 342 6.44 -9.84 21.42
C SER A 342 7.84 -9.49 20.90
N GLU A 343 8.72 -9.02 21.79
CA GLU A 343 10.10 -8.62 21.46
C GLU A 343 10.94 -9.76 20.85
N THR A 344 10.49 -11.00 20.98
CA THR A 344 11.17 -12.18 20.44
C THR A 344 10.72 -12.55 19.02
N SER A 345 9.75 -11.81 18.46
CA SER A 345 9.27 -12.04 17.10
C SER A 345 10.30 -11.58 16.08
N ASN A 346 10.40 -12.28 14.95
CA ASN A 346 11.30 -11.91 13.87
C ASN A 346 10.84 -12.45 12.52
N ILE A 347 11.18 -11.72 11.46
CA ILE A 347 11.10 -12.14 10.07
C ILE A 347 12.50 -12.00 9.50
N THR A 348 13.04 -13.07 8.92
CA THR A 348 14.37 -13.08 8.31
C THR A 348 14.31 -13.67 6.91
N ILE A 349 14.88 -12.98 5.94
CA ILE A 349 15.07 -13.46 4.56
C ILE A 349 16.55 -13.30 4.23
N THR A 350 17.25 -14.39 3.99
CA THR A 350 18.69 -14.38 3.71
C THR A 350 18.98 -15.04 2.38
N PHE A 351 19.64 -14.32 1.48
CA PHE A 351 20.10 -14.85 0.20
C PHE A 351 21.53 -15.39 0.33
N SER A 352 21.81 -16.53 -0.30
CA SER A 352 23.12 -17.17 -0.21
C SER A 352 23.52 -17.79 -1.54
N LYS A 353 24.83 -18.06 -1.67
CA LYS A 353 25.38 -18.81 -2.80
C LYS A 353 25.67 -20.23 -2.34
N LYS A 354 25.16 -21.20 -3.08
CA LYS A 354 25.40 -22.62 -2.86
C LYS A 354 26.67 -23.10 -3.55
#